data_AF-K1SSW6-F1
#
_entry.id   AF-K1SSW6-F1
#
_cell.length_a   1.000
_cell.length_b   1.000
_cell.length_c   1.000
_cell.angle_alpha   90.00
_cell.angle_beta   90.00
_cell.angle_gamma   90.00
#
_symmetry.space_group_name_H-M   'P 1'
#
loop_
_entity.id
_entity.type
_entity.pdbx_description
1 polymer ?
#
loop_
_entity_poly.entity_id
_entity_poly.type
_entity_poly.pdbx_seq_one_letter_code
_entity_poly.pdbx_strand_id
1 'polypeptide(L)'
;MLALYGAEPQQITAVIFSSVVPALTPRLREALRKMCECQIMEVGPGLKSGVRIRMDNPAQLGGELLCAIVGALQRCTPPCVVVNFDTATTLLAVD
;
A
#
# COMPACT_ATOMS: atom_id res chain seq x y z
N MET A 1 -20.61 -6.71 7.57
CA MET A 1 -19.97 -6.41 6.28
C MET A 1 -19.00 -7.52 5.88
N LEU A 2 -17.99 -7.88 6.69
CA LEU A 2 -17.11 -9.03 6.42
C LEU A 2 -17.87 -10.38 6.40
N ALA A 3 -18.86 -10.54 7.28
CA ALA A 3 -19.73 -11.72 7.31
C ALA A 3 -20.49 -11.97 5.99
N LEU A 4 -20.72 -10.93 5.17
CA LEU A 4 -21.33 -11.10 3.83
C LEU A 4 -20.43 -11.89 2.87
N TYR A 5 -19.13 -11.92 3.16
CA TYR A 5 -18.11 -12.63 2.41
C TYR A 5 -17.58 -13.87 3.17
N GLY A 6 -18.31 -14.33 4.21
CA GLY A 6 -17.93 -15.50 5.00
C GLY A 6 -16.67 -15.31 5.85
N ALA A 7 -16.30 -14.05 6.15
CA ALA A 7 -15.18 -13.71 7.00
C ALA A 7 -15.65 -13.09 8.32
N GLU A 8 -15.17 -13.63 9.43
CA GLU A 8 -15.37 -13.04 10.76
C GLU A 8 -14.21 -12.09 11.08
N PRO A 9 -14.46 -10.94 11.73
CA PRO A 9 -13.40 -10.00 12.08
C PRO A 9 -12.26 -10.63 12.89
N GLN A 10 -12.56 -11.62 13.74
CA GLN A 10 -11.59 -12.35 14.55
C GLN A 10 -10.60 -13.18 13.71
N GLN A 11 -10.92 -13.47 12.44
CA GLN A 11 -10.01 -14.17 11.54
C GLN A 11 -8.93 -13.25 10.97
N ILE A 12 -9.08 -11.92 11.11
CA ILE A 12 -8.11 -10.94 10.64
C ILE A 12 -7.02 -10.77 11.70
N THR A 13 -5.85 -11.35 11.46
CA THR A 13 -4.72 -11.32 12.41
C THR A 13 -3.81 -10.11 12.23
N ALA A 14 -3.88 -9.44 11.08
CA ALA A 14 -3.14 -8.22 10.78
C ALA A 14 -3.78 -7.48 9.60
N VAL A 15 -3.60 -6.17 9.54
CA VAL A 15 -3.99 -5.33 8.41
C VAL A 15 -2.81 -4.48 7.98
N ILE A 16 -2.59 -4.41 6.66
CA ILE A 16 -1.76 -3.37 6.04
C ILE A 16 -2.61 -2.65 5.01
N PHE A 17 -2.52 -1.32 4.96
CA PHE A 17 -3.26 -0.52 3.97
C PHE A 17 -2.40 0.61 3.42
N SER A 18 -2.74 1.10 2.24
CA SER A 18 -2.16 2.30 1.64
C SER A 18 -3.27 3.30 1.32
N SER A 19 -3.00 4.59 1.42
CA SER A 19 -3.93 5.66 1.06
C SER A 19 -3.17 6.85 0.49
N VAL A 20 -3.65 7.36 -0.65
CA VAL A 20 -3.18 8.60 -1.28
C VAL A 20 -4.12 9.79 -1.00
N VAL A 21 -5.11 9.60 -0.10
CA VAL A 21 -6.12 10.62 0.25
C VAL A 21 -5.97 11.03 1.73
N PRO A 22 -5.17 12.06 2.05
CA PRO A 22 -4.83 12.41 3.43
C PRO A 22 -6.03 12.69 4.34
N ALA A 23 -7.11 13.26 3.79
CA ALA A 23 -8.33 13.57 4.53
C ALA A 23 -9.07 12.29 5.02
N LEU A 24 -8.91 11.17 4.31
CA LEU A 24 -9.59 9.91 4.65
C LEU A 24 -8.70 8.95 5.44
N THR A 25 -7.38 9.04 5.31
CA THR A 25 -6.43 8.13 5.97
C THR A 25 -6.67 7.97 7.49
N PRO A 26 -6.86 9.04 8.29
CA PRO A 26 -7.13 8.89 9.72
C PRO A 26 -8.45 8.18 10.02
N ARG A 27 -9.48 8.44 9.21
CA ARG A 27 -10.81 7.84 9.37
C ARG A 27 -10.80 6.35 9.03
N LEU A 28 -10.11 5.99 7.96
CA LEU A 28 -9.92 4.59 7.58
C LEU A 28 -9.17 3.83 8.68
N ARG A 29 -8.09 4.40 9.21
CA ARG A 29 -7.33 3.81 10.31
C ARG A 29 -8.19 3.59 11.57
N GLU A 30 -9.03 4.56 11.91
CA GLU A 30 -9.96 4.46 13.04
C GLU A 30 -11.01 3.36 12.82
N ALA A 31 -11.57 3.28 11.62
CA ALA A 31 -12.53 2.24 11.25
C ALA A 31 -11.90 0.84 11.34
N LEU A 32 -10.69 0.66 10.79
CA LEU A 32 -9.95 -0.60 10.87
C LEU A 32 -9.67 -1.02 12.31
N ARG A 33 -9.30 -0.08 13.19
CA ARG A 33 -9.10 -0.35 14.64
C ARG A 33 -10.38 -0.80 15.35
N LYS A 34 -11.53 -0.26 14.95
CA LYS A 34 -12.85 -0.64 15.52
C LYS A 34 -13.35 -1.98 14.98
N MET A 35 -12.96 -2.33 13.76
CA MET A 35 -13.39 -3.56 13.11
C MET A 35 -12.51 -4.75 13.46
N CYS A 36 -11.20 -4.55 13.60
CA CYS A 36 -10.23 -5.62 13.77
C CYS A 36 -9.37 -5.38 15.03
N GLU A 37 -9.30 -6.36 15.92
CA GLU A 37 -8.43 -6.32 17.10
C GLU A 37 -7.02 -6.82 16.76
N CYS A 38 -6.37 -6.18 15.78
CA CYS A 38 -5.07 -6.64 15.27
C CYS A 38 -4.11 -5.47 14.98
N GLN A 39 -2.86 -5.83 14.66
CA GLN A 39 -1.87 -4.84 14.23
C GLN A 39 -2.28 -4.24 12.88
N ILE A 40 -2.31 -2.91 12.82
CA ILE A 40 -2.60 -2.15 11.60
C ILE A 40 -1.35 -1.37 11.18
N MET A 41 -0.90 -1.60 9.96
CA MET A 41 0.24 -0.92 9.35
C MET A 41 -0.23 -0.07 8.17
N GLU A 42 0.36 1.11 8.03
CA GLU A 42 0.14 1.98 6.88
C GLU A 42 1.38 1.99 5.99
N VAL A 43 1.18 1.87 4.69
CA VAL A 43 2.24 2.05 3.70
C VAL A 43 2.50 3.53 3.53
N GLY A 44 3.63 3.98 4.06
CA GLY A 44 4.06 5.37 4.01
C GLY A 44 5.51 5.56 4.50
N PRO A 45 5.93 6.81 4.72
CA PRO A 45 7.28 7.14 5.17
C PRO A 45 7.70 6.36 6.42
N GLY A 46 8.90 5.78 6.39
CA GLY A 46 9.47 5.00 7.51
C GLY A 46 9.16 3.50 7.46
N LEU A 47 8.24 3.03 6.61
CA LEU A 47 8.04 1.61 6.39
C LEU A 47 9.21 1.02 5.59
N LYS A 48 9.78 -0.09 6.06
CA LYS A 48 10.85 -0.81 5.35
C LYS A 48 10.26 -1.60 4.17
N SER A 49 10.33 -1.02 2.97
CA SER A 49 9.84 -1.64 1.73
C SER A 49 10.88 -2.51 1.01
N GLY A 50 12.16 -2.38 1.35
CA GLY A 50 13.27 -3.01 0.61
C GLY A 50 13.59 -2.34 -0.73
N VAL A 51 12.87 -1.27 -1.09
CA VAL A 51 13.07 -0.51 -2.33
C VAL A 51 13.77 0.81 -2.02
N ARG A 52 14.86 1.11 -2.74
CA ARG A 52 15.55 2.40 -2.63
C ARG A 52 14.91 3.41 -3.58
N ILE A 53 14.24 4.42 -3.02
CA ILE A 53 13.59 5.48 -3.80
C ILE A 53 14.65 6.52 -4.21
N ARG A 54 14.84 6.72 -5.51
CA ARG A 54 15.82 7.66 -6.10
C ARG A 54 15.18 8.90 -6.73
N MET A 55 14.00 9.29 -6.26
CA MET A 55 13.29 10.49 -6.70
C MET A 55 13.77 11.71 -5.90
N ASP A 56 13.74 12.89 -6.52
CA ASP A 56 14.12 14.16 -5.85
C ASP A 56 13.24 14.45 -4.64
N ASN A 57 11.94 14.10 -4.72
CA ASN A 57 11.00 14.21 -3.62
C ASN A 57 10.34 12.85 -3.34
N PRO A 58 10.96 12.00 -2.50
CA PRO A 58 10.41 10.69 -2.15
C PRO A 58 9.01 10.74 -1.51
N ALA A 59 8.64 11.87 -0.88
CA ALA A 59 7.33 12.04 -0.27
C ALA A 59 6.18 12.17 -1.28
N GLN A 60 6.49 12.45 -2.55
CA GLN A 60 5.49 12.46 -3.63
C GLN A 60 5.15 11.05 -4.13
N LEU A 61 5.95 10.04 -3.79
CA LEU A 61 5.64 8.67 -4.15
C LEU A 61 4.45 8.18 -3.34
N GLY A 62 3.31 7.99 -4.01
CA GLY A 62 2.13 7.39 -3.40
C GLY A 62 2.42 5.97 -2.91
N GLY A 63 1.87 5.60 -1.75
CA GLY A 63 2.07 4.26 -1.20
C GLY A 63 1.54 3.15 -2.12
N GLU A 64 0.55 3.43 -2.96
CA GLU A 64 0.03 2.50 -3.97
C GLU A 64 1.08 2.15 -5.04
N LEU A 65 1.83 3.16 -5.50
CA LEU A 65 2.93 2.97 -6.46
C LEU A 65 4.09 2.18 -5.84
N LEU A 66 4.38 2.42 -4.56
CA LEU A 66 5.38 1.63 -3.83
C LEU A 66 4.95 0.16 -3.72
N CYS A 67 3.68 -0.10 -3.40
CA CYS A 67 3.12 -1.46 -3.39
C CYS A 67 3.24 -2.12 -4.78
N ALA A 68 2.95 -1.39 -5.85
CA ALA A 68 3.06 -1.90 -7.21
C ALA A 68 4.49 -2.28 -7.57
N ILE A 69 5.48 -1.43 -7.22
CA ILE A 69 6.91 -1.74 -7.42
C ILE A 69 7.32 -2.99 -6.61
N VAL A 70 6.96 -3.05 -5.33
CA VAL A 70 7.30 -4.22 -4.48
C VAL A 70 6.68 -5.49 -5.05
N GLY A 71 5.43 -5.45 -5.50
CA GLY A 71 4.75 -6.57 -6.14
C GLY A 71 5.39 -6.99 -7.47
N ALA A 72 5.82 -6.02 -8.28
CA ALA A 72 6.54 -6.28 -9.52
C ALA A 72 7.89 -6.98 -9.24
N LEU A 73 8.66 -6.50 -8.27
CA LEU A 73 9.96 -7.08 -7.89
C LEU A 73 9.88 -8.53 -7.37
N GLN A 74 8.71 -8.99 -6.92
CA GLN A 74 8.50 -10.41 -6.60
C GLN A 74 8.36 -11.30 -7.85
N ARG A 75 8.14 -10.71 -9.03
CA ARG A 75 7.80 -11.42 -10.27
C ARG A 75 8.79 -11.13 -11.40
N CYS A 76 9.51 -10.01 -11.34
CA CYS A 76 10.49 -9.62 -12.34
C CYS A 76 11.77 -9.09 -11.68
N THR A 77 12.90 -9.32 -12.34
CA THR A 77 14.19 -8.75 -11.97
C THR A 77 14.40 -7.43 -12.72
N PRO A 78 14.85 -6.35 -12.06
CA PRO A 78 15.25 -5.11 -12.73
C PRO A 78 16.36 -5.34 -13.77
N PRO A 79 16.48 -4.48 -14.80
CA PRO A 79 15.71 -3.25 -15.00
C PRO A 79 14.32 -3.51 -15.60
N CYS A 80 13.31 -2.80 -15.09
CA CYS A 80 11.95 -2.88 -15.63
C CYS A 80 11.18 -1.56 -15.48
N VAL A 81 10.09 -1.44 -16.24
CA VAL A 81 9.10 -0.35 -16.07
C VAL A 81 7.80 -0.96 -15.54
N VAL A 82 7.34 -0.47 -14.39
CA VAL A 82 6.02 -0.82 -13.85
C VAL A 82 5.02 0.22 -14.35
N VAL A 83 3.96 -0.24 -15.03
CA VAL A 83 2.91 0.63 -15.56
C VAL A 83 1.60 0.34 -14.82
N ASN A 84 1.10 1.34 -14.10
CA ASN A 84 -0.19 1.28 -13.42
C ASN A 84 -1.25 1.99 -14.25
N PHE A 85 -2.30 1.28 -14.65
CA PHE A 85 -3.49 1.83 -15.31
C PHE A 85 -4.62 2.01 -14.28
N ASP A 86 -4.50 3.01 -13.43
CA ASP A 86 -5.53 3.37 -12.44
C ASP A 86 -6.19 4.71 -12.86
N THR A 87 -6.72 5.48 -11.89
CA THR A 87 -7.29 6.82 -12.06
C THR A 87 -6.36 7.74 -12.87
N ALA A 88 -5.04 7.61 -12.68
CA ALA A 88 -4.02 8.13 -13.58
C ALA A 88 -3.16 6.98 -14.09
N THR A 89 -2.70 7.08 -15.35
CA THR A 89 -1.69 6.16 -15.86
C THR A 89 -0.31 6.59 -15.37
N THR A 90 0.37 5.73 -14.62
CA THR A 90 1.70 6.01 -14.04
C THR A 90 2.74 5.03 -14.58
N LEU A 91 3.94 5.52 -14.89
CA LEU A 91 5.09 4.73 -15.31
C LEU A 91 6.23 4.90 -14.29
N LEU A 92 6.74 3.79 -13.76
CA LEU A 92 7.79 3.78 -12.75
C LEU A 92 8.99 3.00 -13.29
N ALA A 93 10.13 3.67 -13.41
CA ALA A 93 11.40 3.00 -13.71
C ALA A 93 11.97 2.36 -12.44
N VAL A 94 12.42 1.12 -12.56
CA VAL A 94 13.03 0.33 -11.47
C VAL A 94 14.33 -0.27 -11.98
N ASP A 95 15.44 0.03 -11.28
CA ASP A 95 16.81 -0.37 -11.63
C ASP A 95 17.59 -0.95 -10.44
#